data_AF-A0A2D6P978-F1
#
_entry.id   AF-A0A2D6P978-F1
#
_cell.length_a   1.000
_cell.length_b   1.000
_cell.length_c   1.000
_cell.angle_alpha   90.00
_cell.angle_beta   90.00
_cell.angle_gamma   90.00
#
_symmetry.space_group_name_H-M   'P 1'
#
loop_
_entity.id
_entity.type
_entity.pdbx_description
1 polymer ?
#
loop_
_entity_poly.entity_id
_entity_poly.type
_entity_poly.pdbx_seq_one_letter_code
_entity_poly.pdbx_strand_id
1 'polypeptide(L)'
;MLSSKYRLRLEYICKRISDRQEVQLEDMIWADKLAKANRSAGEMLRKARRVANNPEMKEGSLDDFLNQMDLGDPDPQQHKSGFDSVDQIVEWFHDDKPADWRQRD
;
A
#
# COMPACT_ATOMS: atom_id res chain seq x y z
N MET A 1 3.47 10.41 12.71
CA MET A 1 2.45 9.64 13.48
C MET A 1 1.07 10.17 13.11
N LEU A 2 0.07 9.31 12.91
CA LEU A 2 -1.28 9.73 12.56
C LEU A 2 -2.00 10.32 13.78
N SER A 3 -2.82 11.35 13.58
CA SER A 3 -3.74 11.81 14.62
C SER A 3 -4.80 10.74 14.89
N SER A 4 -5.35 10.70 16.10
CA SER A 4 -6.37 9.70 16.46
C SER A 4 -7.59 9.74 15.52
N LYS A 5 -8.04 10.94 15.14
CA LYS A 5 -9.16 11.11 14.21
C LYS A 5 -8.85 10.56 12.82
N TYR A 6 -7.66 10.84 12.29
CA TYR A 6 -7.25 10.36 10.96
C TYR A 6 -7.07 8.84 10.96
N ARG A 7 -6.46 8.30 12.02
CA ARG A 7 -6.27 6.87 12.19
C ARG A 7 -7.62 6.14 12.21
N LEU A 8 -8.59 6.60 13.00
CA LEU A 8 -9.93 5.97 13.06
C LEU A 8 -10.65 6.00 11.71
N ARG A 9 -10.61 7.13 10.99
CA ARG A 9 -11.19 7.22 9.63
C ARG A 9 -10.51 6.25 8.67
N LEU A 10 -9.18 6.16 8.72
CA LEU A 10 -8.43 5.26 7.86
C LEU A 10 -8.68 3.78 8.20
N GLU A 11 -8.75 3.43 9.49
CA GLU A 11 -9.09 2.08 9.95
C GLU A 11 -10.48 1.65 9.41
N TYR A 12 -11.46 2.55 9.46
CA TYR A 12 -12.78 2.31 8.87
C TYR A 12 -12.70 2.02 7.36
N ILE A 13 -11.98 2.85 6.61
CA ILE A 13 -11.78 2.67 5.17
C ILE A 13 -11.05 1.36 4.88
N CYS A 14 -9.95 1.07 5.57
CA CYS A 14 -9.19 -0.17 5.43
C CYS A 14 -10.07 -1.39 5.69
N LYS A 15 -10.94 -1.35 6.71
CA LYS A 15 -11.86 -2.45 7.02
C LYS A 15 -12.84 -2.69 5.87
N ARG A 16 -13.43 -1.63 5.31
CA ARG A 16 -14.31 -1.73 4.12
C ARG A 16 -13.59 -2.36 2.93
N ILE A 17 -12.35 -1.94 2.67
CA ILE A 17 -11.52 -2.49 1.58
C ILE A 17 -11.27 -3.99 1.80
N SER A 18 -10.79 -4.38 2.98
CA SER A 18 -10.51 -5.78 3.31
C SER A 18 -11.75 -6.66 3.15
N ASP A 19 -12.92 -6.15 3.53
CA ASP A 19 -14.19 -6.86 3.44
C ASP A 19 -14.83 -6.79 2.03
N ARG A 20 -14.13 -6.22 1.04
CA ARG A 20 -14.61 -5.98 -0.34
C ARG A 20 -15.93 -5.23 -0.40
N GLN A 21 -16.15 -4.32 0.54
CA GLN A 21 -17.32 -3.46 0.57
C GLN A 21 -17.03 -2.17 -0.18
N GLU A 22 -18.08 -1.51 -0.68
CA GLU A 22 -17.96 -0.25 -1.39
C GLU A 22 -17.28 0.83 -0.53
N VAL A 23 -16.37 1.61 -1.09
CA VAL A 23 -15.85 2.80 -0.41
C VAL A 23 -16.21 4.00 -1.26
N GLN A 24 -16.73 5.04 -0.61
CA GLN A 24 -17.05 6.27 -1.33
C GLN A 24 -15.79 6.86 -1.97
N LEU A 25 -15.95 7.41 -3.17
CA LEU A 25 -14.84 7.97 -3.94
C LEU A 25 -14.07 9.05 -3.13
N GLU A 26 -14.78 9.88 -2.38
CA GLU A 26 -14.17 10.93 -1.54
C GLU A 26 -13.27 10.36 -0.45
N ASP A 27 -13.70 9.28 0.21
CA ASP A 27 -12.91 8.58 1.21
C ASP A 27 -11.69 7.93 0.58
N MET A 28 -11.83 7.36 -0.63
CA MET A 28 -10.68 6.79 -1.32
C MET A 28 -9.65 7.84 -1.73
N ILE A 29 -10.09 8.95 -2.31
CA ILE A 29 -9.22 10.07 -2.66
C ILE A 29 -8.51 10.60 -1.42
N TRP A 30 -9.23 10.73 -0.30
CA TRP A 30 -8.64 11.18 0.95
C TRP A 30 -7.57 10.21 1.47
N ALA A 31 -7.87 8.90 1.48
CA ALA A 31 -6.93 7.89 1.96
C ALA A 31 -5.68 7.81 1.09
N ASP A 32 -5.82 7.85 -0.24
CA ASP A 32 -4.67 7.81 -1.16
C ASP A 32 -3.81 9.07 -1.04
N LYS A 33 -4.41 10.26 -0.88
CA LYS A 33 -3.65 11.49 -0.61
C LYS A 33 -2.89 11.40 0.71
N LEU A 34 -3.53 10.89 1.77
CA LEU A 34 -2.87 10.70 3.06
C LEU A 34 -1.72 9.68 2.97
N ALA A 35 -1.92 8.59 2.23
CA ALA A 35 -0.90 7.55 2.03
C ALA A 35 0.34 8.07 1.30
N LYS A 36 0.17 8.95 0.31
CA LYS A 36 1.31 9.62 -0.37
C LYS A 36 2.14 10.48 0.59
N ALA A 37 1.50 11.11 1.57
CA ALA A 37 2.17 11.98 2.54
C ALA A 37 2.64 11.25 3.82
N ASN A 38 2.12 10.05 4.11
CA ASN A 38 2.34 9.35 5.36
C ASN A 38 2.52 7.84 5.16
N ARG A 39 3.73 7.35 5.46
CA ARG A 39 4.11 5.95 5.29
C ARG A 39 3.18 4.97 6.03
N SER A 40 2.84 5.26 7.28
CA SER A 40 1.97 4.37 8.08
C SER A 40 0.57 4.27 7.48
N ALA A 41 0.04 5.37 6.92
CA ALA A 41 -1.23 5.32 6.22
C ALA A 41 -1.16 4.49 4.94
N GLY A 42 -0.06 4.63 4.17
CA GLY A 42 0.17 3.81 2.98
C GLY A 42 0.31 2.32 3.28
N GLU A 43 1.01 1.98 4.36
CA GLU A 43 1.12 0.61 4.87
C GLU A 43 -0.25 0.01 5.21
N MET A 44 -1.10 0.75 5.93
CA MET A 44 -2.45 0.30 6.28
C MET A 44 -3.30 0.02 5.04
N LEU A 45 -3.20 0.86 3.99
CA LEU A 45 -3.91 0.64 2.73
C LEU A 45 -3.39 -0.57 1.96
N ARG A 46 -2.05 -0.76 1.87
CA ARG A 46 -1.47 -1.92 1.21
C ARG A 46 -1.88 -3.22 1.90
N LYS A 47 -1.84 -3.25 3.24
CA LYS A 47 -2.31 -4.39 4.04
C LYS A 47 -3.78 -4.72 3.77
N ALA A 48 -4.65 -3.71 3.78
CA ALA A 48 -6.07 -3.90 3.48
C ALA A 48 -6.31 -4.46 2.07
N ARG A 49 -5.60 -3.92 1.07
CA ARG A 49 -5.70 -4.38 -0.33
C ARG A 49 -5.18 -5.81 -0.50
N ARG A 50 -4.07 -6.20 0.17
CA ARG A 50 -3.57 -7.58 0.16
C ARG A 50 -4.56 -8.56 0.77
N VAL A 51 -5.18 -8.21 1.90
CA VAL A 51 -6.28 -9.00 2.50
C VAL A 51 -7.45 -9.13 1.52
N ALA A 52 -7.84 -8.04 0.89
CA ALA A 52 -8.92 -8.05 -0.10
C ALA A 52 -8.59 -8.93 -1.31
N ASN A 53 -7.33 -9.01 -1.74
CA ASN A 53 -6.90 -9.83 -2.87
C ASN A 53 -6.63 -11.30 -2.49
N ASN A 54 -6.33 -11.60 -1.22
CA ASN A 54 -6.14 -12.94 -0.68
C ASN A 54 -7.15 -13.22 0.47
N PRO A 55 -8.42 -13.52 0.16
CA PRO A 55 -9.46 -13.72 1.17
C PRO A 55 -9.28 -15.03 1.98
N GLU A 56 -8.48 -15.96 1.47
CA GLU A 56 -8.14 -17.23 2.10
C GLU A 56 -6.90 -17.13 3.01
N MET A 57 -6.33 -15.93 3.16
CA MET A 57 -5.15 -15.69 4.00
C MET A 57 -5.46 -16.07 5.45
N LYS A 58 -4.77 -17.10 5.95
CA LYS A 58 -4.95 -17.62 7.31
C LYS A 58 -4.02 -16.92 8.27
N GLU A 59 -4.51 -16.59 9.45
CA GLU A 59 -3.70 -16.08 10.54
C GLU A 59 -2.55 -17.05 10.86
N GLY A 60 -1.33 -16.52 10.96
CA GLY A 60 -0.10 -17.31 11.19
C GLY A 60 0.45 -18.05 9.96
N SER A 61 -0.16 -17.92 8.79
CA SER A 61 0.41 -18.43 7.53
C SER A 61 1.59 -17.57 7.05
N LEU A 62 2.34 -18.08 6.07
CA LEU A 62 3.40 -17.29 5.41
C LEU A 62 2.85 -16.00 4.80
N ASP A 63 1.69 -16.07 4.13
CA ASP A 63 1.06 -14.90 3.52
C ASP A 63 0.68 -13.84 4.56
N ASP A 64 0.15 -14.27 5.70
CA ASP A 64 -0.16 -13.38 6.83
C ASP A 64 1.11 -12.73 7.41
N PHE A 65 2.17 -13.52 7.59
CA PHE A 65 3.46 -12.97 8.02
C PHE A 65 4.00 -11.91 7.04
N LEU A 66 4.01 -12.20 5.74
CA LEU A 66 4.47 -11.26 4.71
C LEU A 66 3.61 -10.00 4.71
N ASN A 67 2.30 -10.14 4.85
CA ASN A 67 1.38 -9.02 4.93
C ASN A 67 1.63 -8.16 6.18
N GLN A 68 1.83 -8.77 7.36
CA GLN A 68 2.15 -8.08 8.61
C GLN A 68 3.45 -7.28 8.52
N MET A 69 4.44 -7.81 7.79
CA MET A 69 5.71 -7.13 7.51
C MET A 69 5.64 -6.07 6.40
N ASP A 70 4.46 -5.85 5.82
CA ASP A 70 4.24 -4.97 4.66
C ASP A 70 5.12 -5.32 3.45
N LEU A 71 5.30 -6.61 3.21
CA LEU A 71 6.09 -7.14 2.11
C LEU A 71 5.18 -7.58 0.95
N GLY A 72 5.64 -7.30 -0.26
CA GLY A 72 4.92 -7.62 -1.50
C GLY A 72 3.96 -6.52 -1.97
N ASP A 73 3.69 -6.53 -3.28
CA ASP A 73 2.75 -5.59 -3.90
C ASP A 73 1.30 -6.04 -3.63
N PRO A 74 0.38 -5.12 -3.30
CA PRO A 74 -1.04 -5.46 -3.24
C PRO A 74 -1.61 -5.96 -4.58
N ASP A 75 -1.09 -5.54 -5.73
CA ASP A 75 -1.49 -6.05 -7.04
C ASP A 75 -0.61 -7.24 -7.45
N PRO A 76 -1.17 -8.47 -7.54
CA PRO A 76 -0.39 -9.65 -7.92
C PRO A 76 0.16 -9.58 -9.35
N GLN A 77 -0.41 -8.72 -10.22
CA GLN A 77 0.10 -8.51 -11.58
C GLN A 77 1.38 -7.67 -11.59
N GLN A 78 1.64 -6.93 -10.51
CA GLN A 78 2.79 -6.05 -10.38
C GLN A 78 4.01 -6.85 -9.89
N HIS A 79 4.56 -7.69 -10.75
CA HIS A 79 5.82 -8.39 -10.54
C HIS A 79 6.72 -8.30 -11.78
N LYS A 80 8.04 -8.29 -11.57
CA LYS A 80 9.05 -8.27 -12.64
C LYS A 80 9.90 -9.52 -12.53
N SER A 81 10.01 -10.28 -13.63
CA SER A 81 10.92 -11.44 -13.73
C SER A 81 12.30 -11.07 -14.28
N GLY A 82 12.45 -9.86 -14.82
CA GLY A 82 13.67 -9.32 -15.41
C GLY A 82 13.44 -7.91 -15.97
N PHE A 83 14.47 -7.34 -16.60
CA PHE A 83 14.41 -6.04 -17.26
C PHE A 83 14.75 -6.19 -18.75
N ASP A 84 13.97 -5.56 -19.62
CA ASP A 84 14.19 -5.64 -21.07
C ASP A 84 15.12 -4.53 -21.59
N SER A 85 15.33 -3.47 -20.81
CA SER A 85 16.20 -2.35 -21.17
C SER A 85 16.78 -1.65 -19.95
N VAL A 86 17.83 -0.85 -20.18
CA VAL A 86 18.45 0.00 -19.14
C VAL A 86 17.45 1.04 -18.62
N ASP A 87 16.62 1.61 -19.49
CA ASP A 87 15.62 2.61 -19.08
C ASP A 87 14.60 2.02 -18.11
N GLN A 88 14.17 0.76 -18.30
CA GLN A 88 13.29 0.08 -17.35
C GLN A 88 13.96 -0.15 -15.99
N ILE A 89 15.28 -0.38 -15.97
CA ILE A 89 16.03 -0.48 -14.72
C ILE A 89 16.00 0.88 -14.01
N VAL A 90 16.31 1.96 -14.72
CA VAL A 90 16.31 3.31 -14.17
C VAL A 90 14.94 3.66 -13.60
N GLU A 91 13.87 3.39 -14.34
CA GLU A 91 12.49 3.64 -13.90
C GLU A 91 12.11 2.80 -12.68
N TRP A 92 12.52 1.54 -12.61
CA TRP A 92 12.23 0.67 -11.46
C TRP A 92 12.91 1.14 -10.17
N PHE A 93 14.14 1.65 -10.28
CA PHE A 93 14.86 2.23 -9.14
C PHE A 93 14.46 3.69 -8.88
N HIS A 94 13.66 4.31 -9.75
CA HIS A 94 13.19 5.66 -9.56
C HIS A 94 12.09 5.68 -8.49
N ASP A 95 12.30 6.43 -7.41
CA ASP A 95 11.28 6.60 -6.37
C ASP A 95 10.42 7.83 -6.70
N ASP A 96 9.11 7.71 -6.60
CA ASP A 96 8.12 8.76 -6.88
C ASP A 96 8.08 9.89 -5.82
N LYS A 97 9.17 10.08 -5.04
CA LYS A 97 9.24 11.04 -3.94
C LYS A 97 10.21 12.18 -4.25
N PRO A 98 9.88 13.10 -5.18
CA PRO A 98 10.75 14.21 -5.58
C PRO A 98 11.09 15.19 -4.44
N ALA A 99 10.39 15.10 -3.30
CA ALA A 99 10.62 15.94 -2.12
C ALA A 99 11.50 15.29 -1.04
N ASP A 100 11.95 14.03 -1.22
CA ASP A 100 12.83 13.38 -0.25
C ASP A 100 14.24 13.99 -0.33
N TRP A 101 14.67 14.64 0.75
CA TRP A 101 15.97 15.28 0.83
C TRP A 101 17.14 14.30 0.69
N ARG A 102 16.91 13.00 0.91
CA ARG A 102 17.91 11.93 0.72
C ARG A 102 18.20 11.60 -0.74
N GLN A 103 17.44 12.18 -1.68
CA GLN A 103 17.57 11.99 -3.12
C GLN A 103 17.97 13.28 -3.85
N ARG A 104 18.34 14.34 -3.10
CA ARG A 104 18.73 15.64 -3.68
C ARG A 104 20.22 15.75 -4.04
N ASP A 105 20.98 14.68 -3.84
CA ASP A 105 22.39 14.56 -4.26
C ASP A 105 22.48 13.61 -5.46
#